data_AF-A0A1I1LUL7-F1
#
_entry.id   AF-A0A1I1LUL7-F1
#
_cell.length_a   1.000
_cell.length_b   1.000
_cell.length_c   1.000
_cell.angle_alpha   90.00
_cell.angle_beta   90.00
_cell.angle_gamma   90.00
#
_symmetry.space_group_name_H-M   'P 1'
#
loop_
_entity.id
_entity.type
_entity.pdbx_description
1 polymer ?
#
loop_
_entity_poly.entity_id
_entity_poly.type
_entity_poly.pdbx_seq_one_letter_code
_entity_poly.pdbx_strand_id
1 'polypeptide(L)' 'MRHILMLNLDEAHAVQLDELRQHFHLAADDMVRLAIRLTHARHKQKPDVLVPEFKPRAKRDDWLDDEDHRPE' A
#
# COMPACT_ATOMS: atom_id res chain seq x y z
N MET A 1 6.15 10.75 -12.84
CA MET A 1 7.15 9.81 -13.41
C MET A 1 6.95 8.45 -12.73
N ARG A 2 7.01 7.33 -13.49
CA ARG A 2 6.90 5.97 -12.93
C ARG A 2 8.30 5.36 -12.87
N HIS A 3 8.73 4.90 -11.69
CA HIS A 3 9.95 4.12 -11.51
C HIS A 3 9.54 2.67 -11.31
N ILE A 4 10.11 1.76 -12.10
CA ILE A 4 9.93 0.31 -11.95
C ILE A 4 11.18 -0.22 -11.27
N LEU A 5 10.99 -1.01 -10.22
CA LEU A 5 12.08 -1.61 -9.46
C LEU A 5 11.84 -3.12 -9.41
N MET A 6 12.89 -3.88 -9.70
CA MET A 6 12.86 -5.34 -9.65
C MET A 6 13.48 -5.78 -8.33
N LEU A 7 12.72 -6.52 -7.53
CA LEU A 7 13.14 -6.99 -6.21
C LEU A 7 13.56 -8.45 -6.30
N ASN A 8 14.83 -8.72 -5.98
CA ASN A 8 15.31 -10.07 -5.78
C ASN A 8 15.03 -10.46 -4.32
N LEU A 9 14.25 -11.51 -4.13
CA LEU A 9 13.98 -12.09 -2.81
C LEU A 9 14.77 -13.38 -2.69
N ASP A 10 15.34 -13.62 -1.51
CA ASP A 10 15.77 -14.97 -1.17
C ASP A 10 14.55 -15.87 -0.92
N GLU A 11 14.81 -17.16 -0.78
CA GLU A 11 13.75 -18.17 -0.61
C GLU A 11 12.88 -17.91 0.62
N ALA A 12 13.47 -17.47 1.74
CA ALA A 12 12.74 -17.20 2.96
C ALA A 12 11.75 -16.04 2.78
N HIS A 13 12.19 -14.94 2.16
CA HIS A 13 11.33 -13.79 1.88
C HIS A 13 10.29 -14.09 0.80
N ALA A 14 10.60 -14.96 -0.17
CA ALA A 14 9.64 -15.39 -1.18
C ALA A 14 8.49 -16.19 -0.57
N VAL A 15 8.78 -17.11 0.36
CA VAL A 15 7.77 -17.89 1.10
C VAL A 15 6.89 -16.97 1.95
N GLN A 16 7.49 -16.05 2.71
CA GLN A 16 6.74 -15.08 3.51
C GLN A 16 5.82 -14.21 2.65
N LEU A 17 6.28 -13.78 1.47
CA LEU A 17 5.46 -13.02 0.55
C LEU A 17 4.28 -13.86 0.06
N ASP A 18 4.48 -15.15 -0.25
CA ASP A 18 3.38 -16.00 -0.71
C ASP A 18 2.34 -16.25 0.38
N GLU A 19 2.77 -16.53 1.61
CA GLU A 19 1.86 -16.66 2.76
C GLU A 19 1.01 -15.39 2.97
N LEU A 20 1.66 -14.22 2.91
CA LEU A 20 0.99 -12.93 3.03
C LEU A 20 0.02 -12.67 1.87
N ARG A 21 0.39 -13.02 0.64
CA ARG A 21 -0.49 -12.91 -0.53
C ARG A 21 -1.73 -13.78 -0.38
N GLN A 22 -1.57 -15.03 0.08
CA GLN A 22 -2.67 -15.95 0.31
C GLN A 22 -3.59 -15.43 1.41
N HIS A 23 -3.03 -14.94 2.52
CA HIS A 23 -3.80 -14.41 3.63
C HIS A 23 -4.66 -13.20 3.24
N PHE A 24 -4.06 -12.21 2.59
CA PHE A 24 -4.75 -10.96 2.22
C PHE A 24 -5.44 -11.03 0.84
N HIS A 25 -5.30 -12.13 0.11
CA HIS A 25 -5.83 -12.32 -1.25
C HIS A 25 -5.37 -11.23 -2.23
N LEU A 26 -4.08 -10.87 -2.17
CA LEU A 26 -3.49 -9.79 -2.96
C LEU A 26 -2.40 -10.31 -3.92
N ALA A 27 -2.21 -9.59 -5.04
CA ALA A 27 -1.09 -9.81 -5.93
C ALA A 27 0.24 -9.50 -5.22
N ALA A 28 1.34 -10.11 -5.68
CA ALA A 28 2.67 -9.94 -5.07
C ALA A 28 3.08 -8.47 -5.02
N ASP A 29 2.92 -7.76 -6.14
CA ASP A 29 3.24 -6.35 -6.25
C ASP A 29 2.43 -5.47 -5.29
N ASP A 30 1.14 -5.79 -5.11
CA ASP A 30 0.26 -5.04 -4.21
C ASP A 30 0.60 -5.31 -2.75
N MET A 31 0.97 -6.56 -2.41
CA MET A 31 1.46 -6.90 -1.08
C MET A 31 2.76 -6.20 -0.73
N VAL A 32 3.71 -6.15 -1.67
CA VAL A 32 4.97 -5.41 -1.46
C VAL A 32 4.70 -3.91 -1.26
N ARG A 33 3.79 -3.33 -2.06
CA ARG A 33 3.38 -1.91 -1.86
C ARG A 33 2.72 -1.69 -0.51
N LEU A 34 1.87 -2.62 -0.05
CA LEU A 34 1.25 -2.56 1.27
C LEU A 34 2.30 -2.63 2.38
N ALA A 35 3.23 -3.58 2.30
CA ALA A 35 4.31 -3.75 3.28
C ALA A 35 5.18 -2.48 3.39
N ILE A 36 5.54 -1.87 2.25
CA ILE A 36 6.29 -0.60 2.23
C ILE A 36 5.50 0.51 2.92
N ARG A 37 4.19 0.64 2.63
CA ARG A 37 3.35 1.67 3.25
C ARG A 37 3.23 1.47 4.76
N LEU A 38 3.01 0.24 5.22
CA LEU A 38 2.91 -0.08 6.64
C LEU A 38 4.22 0.21 7.36
N THR A 39 5.35 -0.18 6.76
CA THR A 39 6.69 0.08 7.33
C THR A 39 6.98 1.58 7.39
N HIS A 40 6.68 2.31 6.31
CA HIS A 40 6.86 3.77 6.28
C HIS A 40 5.95 4.50 7.28
N ALA A 41 4.69 4.06 7.43
CA ALA A 41 3.77 4.60 8.42
C ALA A 41 4.29 4.36 9.85
N ARG A 42 4.75 3.13 10.16
CA ARG A 42 5.39 2.81 11.45
C ARG A 42 6.68 3.56 11.72
N HIS A 43 7.46 3.86 10.68
CA HIS A 43 8.67 4.67 10.83
C HIS A 43 8.34 6.14 11.12
N LYS A 44 7.27 6.68 10.53
CA LYS A 44 6.87 8.08 10.70
C LYS A 44 5.98 8.35 11.91
N GLN A 45 5.13 7.39 12.28
CA GLN A 45 4.29 7.47 13.47
C GLN A 45 5.08 6.85 14.62
N LYS A 46 5.26 7.59 15.73
CA LYS A 46 5.85 7.02 16.95
C LYS A 46 5.15 5.68 17.26
N PRO A 47 5.89 4.64 17.70
CA PRO A 47 5.41 3.26 17.75
C PRO A 47 4.15 3.01 18.60
N ASP A 48 3.71 3.99 19.38
CA ASP A 48 2.53 3.90 20.25
C ASP A 48 1.20 4.29 19.56
N VAL A 49 1.22 4.73 18.30
CA VAL A 49 0.00 5.11 17.58
C VAL A 49 -0.44 3.97 16.66
N LEU A 50 -1.46 3.24 17.11
CA LEU A 50 -2.13 2.17 16.39
C LEU A 50 -2.49 2.59 14.94
N VAL A 51 -2.05 1.75 14.00
CA VAL A 51 -2.06 1.92 12.54
C VAL A 51 -3.41 2.45 12.00
N PRO A 52 -3.41 3.43 11.06
CA PRO A 52 -4.65 3.86 10.42
C PRO A 52 -5.27 2.75 9.56
N GLU A 53 -6.60 2.65 9.62
CA GLU A 53 -7.43 1.68 8.92
C GLU A 53 -7.11 1.65 7.40
N PHE A 54 -6.66 0.50 6.91
CA PHE A 54 -6.37 0.30 5.49
C PHE A 54 -7.67 0.09 4.72
N LYS A 55 -8.13 1.12 4.00
CA LYS A 55 -9.21 0.98 3.00
C LYS A 55 -8.61 0.64 1.64
N PRO A 56 -8.69 -0.61 1.17
CA PRO A 56 -8.31 -0.94 -0.20
C PRO A 56 -9.24 -0.15 -1.14
N ARG A 57 -8.64 0.61 -2.06
CA ARG A 57 -9.41 1.33 -3.09
C ARG A 57 -10.09 0.30 -3.98
N ALA A 58 -11.38 0.08 -3.74
CA ALA A 58 -12.27 -0.52 -4.73
C ALA A 58 -12.19 0.30 -6.03
N LYS A 59 -12.35 -0.40 -7.15
CA LYS A 59 -12.16 0.06 -8.52
C LYS A 59 -12.75 1.47 -8.78
N ARG A 60 -12.02 2.24 -9.59
CA ARG A 60 -12.46 3.49 -10.21
C ARG A 60 -13.79 3.27 -10.95
N ASP A 61 -14.78 4.05 -10.56
CA ASP A 61 -15.89 4.58 -11.35
C ASP A 61 -16.31 5.85 -10.59
N ASP A 62 -16.66 7.00 -11.13
CA ASP A 62 -16.53 7.68 -12.42
C ASP A 62 -17.09 9.11 -12.09
N TRP A 63 -16.71 10.14 -12.84
CA TRP A 63 -17.30 11.50 -12.84
C TRP A 63 -17.04 12.49 -11.69
N LEU A 64 -16.13 13.43 -12.01
CA LEU A 64 -16.25 14.90 -11.90
C LEU A 64 -17.33 15.45 -10.95
N ASP A 65 -16.89 16.10 -9.87
CA ASP A 65 -17.63 17.26 -9.32
C ASP A 65 -16.64 18.40 -9.11
N ASP A 66 -16.90 19.49 -9.85
CA ASP A 66 -16.16 20.74 -9.83
C ASP A 66 -16.50 21.48 -8.53
N GLU A 67 -15.54 21.61 -7.62
CA GLU A 67 -15.58 22.69 -6.63
C GLU A 67 -14.20 23.38 -6.57
N ASP A 68 -14.01 24.33 -7.48
CA ASP A 68 -13.01 25.41 -7.38
C ASP A 68 -13.41 26.34 -6.23
N HIS A 69 -13.16 25.89 -4.99
CA HIS A 69 -13.12 26.76 -3.82
C HIS A 69 -11.89 27.68 -3.93
N ARG A 70 -12.08 28.90 -4.42
CA ARG A 70 -11.07 29.96 -4.36
C ARG A 70 -11.12 30.67 -2.99
N PRO A 71 -9.97 30.93 -2.33
CA PRO A 71 -9.91 31.79 -1.16
C PRO A 71 -9.63 33.26 -1.56
N GLU A 72 -10.31 34.18 -0.84
CA GLU A 72 -10.10 35.63 -0.64
C GLU A 72 -9.82 36.56 -1.85
#